data_AF-A0A933EJM0-F1
#
_entry.id   AF-A0A933EJM0-F1
#
_cell.length_a   1.000
_cell.length_b   1.000
_cell.length_c   1.000
_cell.angle_alpha   90.00
_cell.angle_beta   90.00
_cell.angle_gamma   90.00
#
_symmetry.space_group_name_H-M   'P 1'
#
loop_
_entity.id
_entity.type
_entity.pdbx_description
1 polymer ?
#
loop_
_entity_poly.entity_id
_entity_poly.type
_entity_poly.pdbx_seq_one_letter_code
_entity_poly.pdbx_strand_id
1 'polypeptide(L)' 'VRHYLEDRFQIKAPEMTTEEFLNLVKTSPALKEEHKRILRDFLNGCDMVKFARHEPTVEEAQANFDLARQLIEETRDGI' A
#
# COMPACT_ATOMS: atom_id res chain seq x y z
N VAL A 1 1.42 6.22 3.96
CA VAL A 1 1.24 4.75 3.96
C VAL A 1 2.51 4.00 4.34
N ARG A 2 3.64 4.09 3.61
CA ARG A 2 4.86 3.31 3.93
C ARG A 2 5.38 3.50 5.37
N HIS A 3 5.52 4.74 5.84
CA HIS A 3 5.90 5.00 7.24
C HIS A 3 4.92 4.41 8.26
N TYR A 4 3.61 4.54 8.01
CA TYR A 4 2.60 3.91 8.87
C TYR A 4 2.79 2.39 8.98
N LEU A 5 3.06 1.71 7.85
CA LEU A 5 3.29 0.27 7.84
C LEU A 5 4.60 -0.11 8.54
N GLU A 6 5.62 0.75 8.45
CA GLU A 6 6.88 0.59 9.20
C GLU A 6 6.68 0.71 10.69
N ASP A 7 6.04 1.77 11.16
CA ASP A 7 5.77 1.97 12.58
C ASP A 7 4.87 0.85 13.13
N ARG A 8 3.83 0.47 12.37
CA ARG A 8 2.81 -0.49 12.83
C ARG A 8 3.29 -1.93 12.85
N PHE A 9 4.02 -2.34 11.81
CA PHE A 9 4.39 -3.74 11.59
C PHE A 9 5.89 -4.01 11.69
N GLN A 10 6.68 -2.98 12.00
CA GLN A 10 8.14 -3.06 12.12
C GLN A 10 8.80 -3.57 10.82
N ILE A 11 8.22 -3.18 9.69
CA ILE A 11 8.71 -3.49 8.34
C ILE A 11 9.40 -2.25 7.78
N LYS A 12 10.63 -2.35 7.28
CA LYS A 12 11.38 -1.22 6.68
C LYS A 12 10.84 -0.77 5.31
N ALA A 13 9.54 -0.49 5.22
CA ALA A 13 8.83 -0.25 3.98
C ALA A 13 9.35 0.96 3.16
N PRO A 14 9.79 2.08 3.76
CA PRO A 14 10.31 3.22 2.99
C PRO A 14 11.61 2.94 2.23
N GLU A 15 12.44 2.02 2.74
CA GLU A 15 13.74 1.66 2.15
C GLU A 15 13.61 0.65 1.00
N MET A 16 12.42 0.06 0.81
CA MET A 16 12.17 -1.00 -0.16
C MET A 16 11.50 -0.46 -1.43
N THR A 17 11.86 -1.01 -2.58
CA THR A 17 11.07 -0.86 -3.80
C THR A 17 9.64 -1.42 -3.63
N THR A 18 8.71 -1.07 -4.52
CA THR A 18 7.37 -1.66 -4.52
C THR A 18 7.40 -3.18 -4.64
N GLU A 19 8.26 -3.72 -5.51
CA GLU A 19 8.37 -5.16 -5.70
C GLU A 19 8.91 -5.88 -4.47
N GLU A 20 10.02 -5.39 -3.89
CA GLU A 20 10.61 -5.96 -2.67
C GLU A 20 9.60 -5.92 -1.51
N PHE A 21 8.91 -4.80 -1.34
CA PHE A 21 7.91 -4.64 -0.30
C PHE A 21 6.74 -5.60 -0.49
N LEU A 22 6.20 -5.70 -1.72
CA LEU A 22 5.11 -6.62 -2.04
C LEU A 22 5.49 -8.08 -1.84
N ASN A 23 6.73 -8.46 -2.16
CA ASN A 23 7.23 -9.81 -1.92
C ASN A 23 7.38 -10.13 -0.43
N LEU A 24 7.83 -9.15 0.38
CA LEU A 24 7.91 -9.31 1.83
C LEU A 24 6.51 -9.46 2.46
N VAL A 25 5.55 -8.62 2.10
CA VAL A 25 4.21 -8.69 2.72
C VAL A 25 3.42 -9.93 2.28
N LYS A 26 3.73 -10.55 1.13
CA LYS A 26 3.09 -11.81 0.70
C LYS A 26 3.19 -12.90 1.77
N THR A 27 4.33 -13.02 2.43
CA THR A 27 4.58 -14.04 3.46
C THR A 27 4.32 -13.56 4.89
N SER A 28 4.03 -12.26 5.07
CA SER A 28 3.78 -11.70 6.40
C SER A 28 2.43 -12.15 6.96
N PRO A 29 2.38 -12.64 8.21
CA PRO A 29 1.12 -12.95 8.91
C PRO A 29 0.43 -11.69 9.44
N ALA A 30 1.10 -10.53 9.42
CA ALA A 30 0.57 -9.29 10.00
C ALA A 30 -0.57 -8.66 9.17
N LEU A 31 -0.73 -9.08 7.92
CA LEU A 31 -1.73 -8.58 7.00
C LEU A 31 -2.57 -9.74 6.45
N LYS A 32 -3.89 -9.53 6.38
CA LYS A 32 -4.81 -10.45 5.69
C LYS A 32 -4.60 -10.36 4.18
N GLU A 33 -5.00 -11.40 3.45
CA GLU A 33 -4.91 -11.43 1.97
C GLU A 33 -5.62 -10.24 1.30
N GLU A 34 -6.72 -9.78 1.89
CA GLU A 34 -7.41 -8.57 1.44
C GLU A 34 -6.55 -7.32 1.54
N HIS A 35 -5.89 -7.10 2.69
CA HIS A 35 -4.99 -5.95 2.86
C HIS A 35 -3.81 -6.03 1.88
N LYS A 36 -3.28 -7.24 1.62
CA LYS A 36 -2.20 -7.45 0.64
C LYS A 36 -2.64 -7.08 -0.78
N ARG A 37 -3.90 -7.36 -1.15
CA ARG A 37 -4.49 -6.97 -2.43
C ARG A 37 -4.64 -5.44 -2.53
N ILE A 38 -5.26 -4.81 -1.53
CA ILE A 38 -5.44 -3.34 -1.46
C ILE A 38 -4.08 -2.63 -1.59
N LEU A 39 -3.09 -3.13 -0.87
CA LEU A 39 -1.75 -2.57 -0.83
C LEU A 39 -1.02 -2.70 -2.18
N ARG A 40 -1.24 -3.80 -2.92
CA ARG A 40 -0.74 -3.97 -4.28
C ARG A 40 -1.36 -2.96 -5.23
N ASP A 41 -2.69 -2.84 -5.21
CA ASP A 41 -3.42 -1.96 -6.12
C ASP A 41 -3.06 -0.49 -5.86
N PHE A 42 -2.95 -0.11 -4.57
CA PHE A 42 -2.50 1.23 -4.16
C PHE A 42 -1.10 1.58 -4.66
N LEU A 43 -0.13 0.67 -4.46
CA LEU A 43 1.25 0.92 -4.85
C LEU A 43 1.43 0.93 -6.38
N ASN A 44 0.72 0.08 -7.11
CA ASN A 44 0.72 0.11 -8.57
C ASN A 44 0.17 1.43 -9.10
N GLY A 45 -0.96 1.92 -8.55
CA GLY A 45 -1.50 3.22 -8.93
C GLY A 45 -0.52 4.37 -8.65
N CYS A 46 0.18 4.33 -7.50
CA CYS A 46 1.24 5.28 -7.19
C CYS A 46 2.41 5.22 -8.20
N ASP A 47 2.84 4.02 -8.59
CA ASP A 47 3.99 3.82 -9.47
C ASP A 47 3.71 4.27 -10.91
N MET A 48 2.48 4.11 -11.39
CA MET A 48 2.05 4.66 -12.69
C MET A 48 2.26 6.17 -12.75
N VAL A 49 1.91 6.90 -11.69
CA VAL A 49 2.11 8.35 -11.63
C VAL A 49 3.60 8.69 -11.50
N LYS A 50 4.29 8.03 -10.55
CA LYS A 50 5.69 8.37 -10.20
C LYS A 50 6.69 8.04 -11.31
N PHE A 51 6.48 6.94 -12.03
CA PHE A 51 7.48 6.39 -12.95
C PHE A 51 7.00 6.34 -14.39
N ALA A 52 5.71 6.08 -14.64
CA ALA A 52 5.17 6.02 -15.99
C ALA A 52 4.65 7.38 -16.52
N ARG A 53 4.75 8.46 -15.72
CA ARG A 53 4.20 9.79 -16.03
C ARG A 53 2.72 9.76 -16.39
N HIS A 54 1.98 8.82 -15.80
CA HIS A 54 0.53 8.75 -15.95
C HIS A 54 -0.11 9.97 -15.27
N GLU A 55 -1.02 10.64 -15.96
CA GLU A 55 -1.87 11.68 -15.41
C GLU A 55 -3.20 11.05 -15.02
N PRO A 56 -3.44 10.77 -13.72
CA PRO A 56 -4.65 10.09 -13.31
C PRO A 56 -5.86 11.01 -13.43
N THR A 57 -7.02 10.44 -13.75
CA THR A 57 -8.28 11.18 -13.63
C THR A 57 -8.62 11.47 -12.17
N VAL A 58 -9.59 12.36 -11.93
CA VAL A 58 -10.07 12.64 -10.56
C VAL A 58 -10.61 11.36 -9.91
N GLU A 59 -11.30 10.52 -10.67
CA GLU A 59 -11.86 9.25 -10.21
C GLU A 59 -10.76 8.25 -9.86
N GLU A 60 -9.70 8.14 -10.69
CA GLU A 60 -8.55 7.27 -10.40
C GLU A 60 -7.78 7.74 -9.16
N ALA A 61 -7.56 9.05 -9.04
CA ALA A 61 -6.91 9.63 -7.87
C ALA A 61 -7.73 9.40 -6.59
N GLN A 62 -9.06 9.58 -6.66
CA GLN A 62 -9.96 9.34 -5.54
C GLN A 62 -10.00 7.85 -5.16
N ALA A 63 -10.10 6.95 -6.14
CA ALA A 63 -10.06 5.51 -5.88
C ALA A 63 -8.75 5.08 -5.19
N ASN A 64 -7.61 5.61 -5.64
CA ASN A 64 -6.32 5.31 -5.04
C ASN A 64 -6.19 5.88 -3.60
N PHE A 65 -6.76 7.07 -3.37
CA PHE A 65 -6.86 7.65 -2.03
C PHE A 65 -7.72 6.79 -1.10
N ASP A 66 -8.87 6.31 -1.58
CA ASP A 66 -9.77 5.46 -0.80
C ASP A 66 -9.13 4.11 -0.44
N LEU A 67 -8.34 3.50 -1.35
CA LEU A 67 -7.55 2.31 -1.04
C LEU A 67 -6.55 2.57 0.12
N ALA A 68 -5.86 3.72 0.09
CA ALA A 68 -4.93 4.10 1.14
C ALA A 68 -5.63 4.29 2.49
N ARG A 69 -6.80 4.94 2.47
CA ARG A 69 -7.62 5.18 3.66
C ARG A 69 -8.16 3.87 4.23
N GLN A 70 -8.75 3.02 3.39
CA GLN A 70 -9.26 1.71 3.78
C GLN A 70 -8.15 0.85 4.41
N LEU A 71 -6.98 0.79 3.79
CA LEU A 71 -5.83 0.05 4.32
C LEU A 71 -5.47 0.50 5.74
N ILE A 72 -5.41 1.81 5.98
CA ILE A 72 -5.08 2.36 7.31
C ILE A 72 -6.19 2.03 8.31
N GLU A 73 -7.46 2.27 7.95
CA GLU A 73 -8.60 2.02 8.82
C GLU A 73 -8.71 0.55 9.25
N GLU A 74 -8.57 -0.39 8.32
CA GLU A 74 -8.67 -1.84 8.58
C GLU A 74 -7.47 -2.40 9.37
N THR A 75 -6.36 -1.67 9.45
CA THR A 75 -5.13 -2.12 10.13
C THR A 75 -4.79 -1.31 11.39
N ARG A 76 -5.55 -0.24 11.68
CA ARG A 76 -5.31 0.66 12.81
C ARG A 76 -5.56 -0.04 14.13
N ASP A 77 -6.70 -0.71 14.24
CA ASP A 77 -7.16 -1.34 15.48
C ASP A 77 -6.77 -2.83 15.46
N GLY A 78 -6.03 -3.28 16.49
CA GLY A 78 -5.44 -4.61 16.54
C GLY A 78 -6.48 -5.73 16.49
N ILE A 79 -6.12 -6.84 15.85
CA ILE A 79 -6.77 -8.15 16.06
C ILE A 79 -6.70 -8.48 17.56
#